data_AF-A0A2W2CUH9-F1
#
_entry.id   AF-A0A2W2CUH9-F1
#
_cell.length_a   1.000
_cell.length_b   1.000
_cell.length_c   1.000
_cell.angle_alpha   90.00
_cell.angle_beta   90.00
_cell.angle_gamma   90.00
#
_symmetry.space_group_name_H-M   'P 1'
#
loop_
_entity.id
_entity.type
_entity.pdbx_description
1 polymer ?
#
loop_
_entity_poly.entity_id
_entity_poly.type
_entity_poly.pdbx_seq_one_letter_code
_entity_poly.pdbx_strand_id
1 'polypeptide(L)'
;MCGPGLTSRQRPTAWGWRASRQRPGANRSARFPRWAGRPRSERNEPDGRLKSGIPPIHAIQEAGVSFGLGGDNSFCSDAQNMFQAMKLLTSMAAISRVDPGPDQADQAWRAATRGGAHALGSDDDLGQIKVGFRGDLVTLDLSNPTFVPLNSPVRQLVHTESGRAVTDVFVDSRVVIRNRVLTTIDQRALVEHVAELAEKYRADFETVKARTEHLRPYLLEAHHRTWNTDVGLNRLFTGA
;
A
#
# COMPACT_ATOMS: atom_id res chain seq x y z
N MET A 1 -25.76 -13.42 -51.02
CA MET A 1 -25.23 -12.08 -51.36
C MET A 1 -24.04 -11.80 -50.45
N CYS A 2 -23.05 -11.04 -50.92
CA CYS A 2 -21.77 -10.80 -50.26
C CYS A 2 -21.89 -9.84 -49.04
N GLY A 3 -20.92 -9.87 -48.13
CA GLY A 3 -20.59 -8.72 -47.26
C GLY A 3 -19.66 -7.73 -48.00
N PRO A 4 -18.77 -6.95 -47.32
CA PRO A 4 -18.55 -6.82 -45.86
C PRO A 4 -18.27 -5.37 -45.38
N GLY A 5 -17.81 -5.22 -44.12
CA GLY A 5 -17.01 -4.07 -43.64
C GLY A 5 -17.75 -2.95 -42.90
N LEU A 6 -17.20 -2.21 -41.95
CA LEU A 6 -16.06 -2.29 -41.02
C LEU A 6 -16.01 -0.92 -40.29
N THR A 7 -16.00 -0.93 -38.96
CA THR A 7 -15.41 0.11 -38.07
C THR A 7 -15.70 1.61 -38.26
N SER A 8 -16.16 2.25 -37.17
CA SER A 8 -15.27 3.14 -36.42
C SER A 8 -15.58 3.12 -34.91
N ARG A 9 -14.55 2.93 -34.08
CA ARG A 9 -14.62 3.14 -32.63
C ARG A 9 -14.13 4.56 -32.34
N GLN A 10 -14.99 5.45 -31.85
CA GLN A 10 -14.50 6.69 -31.25
C GLN A 10 -13.91 6.39 -29.87
N ARG A 11 -12.63 6.73 -29.68
CA ARG A 11 -11.95 6.69 -28.38
C ARG A 11 -12.24 8.01 -27.64
N PRO A 12 -12.65 7.99 -26.36
CA PRO A 12 -12.50 9.15 -25.50
C PRO A 12 -11.01 9.32 -25.18
N THR A 13 -10.39 10.34 -25.75
CA THR A 13 -9.10 10.88 -25.28
C THR A 13 -9.34 11.89 -24.15
N ALA A 14 -8.28 12.22 -23.41
CA ALA A 14 -8.21 13.13 -22.26
C ALA A 14 -8.73 12.58 -20.91
N TRP A 15 -7.78 12.45 -19.98
CA TRP A 15 -8.00 12.22 -18.56
C TRP A 15 -8.61 13.47 -17.88
N GLY A 16 -9.93 13.60 -17.95
CA GLY A 16 -10.66 14.63 -17.22
C GLY A 16 -10.93 14.23 -15.77
N TRP A 17 -10.09 14.70 -14.83
CA TRP A 17 -10.32 14.54 -13.39
C TRP A 17 -11.67 15.18 -12.99
N ARG A 18 -12.69 14.36 -12.76
CA ARG A 18 -14.03 14.81 -12.38
C ARG A 18 -14.20 14.75 -10.86
N ALA A 19 -13.62 15.73 -10.16
CA ALA A 19 -13.82 15.88 -8.71
C ALA A 19 -15.30 16.22 -8.39
N SER A 20 -16.03 15.25 -7.84
CA SER A 20 -17.41 15.42 -7.38
C SER A 20 -17.44 16.28 -6.10
N ARG A 21 -17.60 17.59 -6.27
CA ARG A 21 -17.79 18.53 -5.15
C ARG A 21 -19.14 18.32 -4.48
N GLN A 22 -19.15 17.75 -3.28
CA GLN A 22 -20.15 18.15 -2.29
C GLN A 22 -19.78 19.54 -1.74
N ARG A 23 -20.80 20.38 -1.50
CA ARG A 23 -20.67 21.77 -1.03
C ARG A 23 -21.96 22.16 -0.29
N PRO A 24 -21.96 23.20 0.58
CA PRO A 24 -20.81 23.92 1.16
C PRO A 24 -20.86 24.04 2.70
N GLY A 25 -19.70 24.04 3.35
CA GLY A 25 -19.60 24.30 4.80
C GLY A 25 -18.18 24.47 5.33
N ALA A 26 -17.24 24.90 4.48
CA ALA A 26 -15.81 24.93 4.80
C ALA A 26 -15.25 26.36 4.87
N ASN A 27 -14.71 26.71 6.03
CA ASN A 27 -14.03 27.98 6.29
C ASN A 27 -12.77 28.10 5.42
N ARG A 28 -12.65 29.18 4.63
CA ARG A 28 -11.59 29.33 3.62
C ARG A 28 -10.32 29.99 4.16
N SER A 29 -9.61 29.32 5.07
CA SER A 29 -8.27 29.79 5.48
C SER A 29 -7.35 28.72 6.06
N ALA A 30 -7.39 27.48 5.57
CA ALA A 30 -6.32 26.50 5.83
C ALA A 30 -5.05 26.88 5.03
N ARG A 31 -4.26 27.83 5.53
CA ARG A 31 -2.90 28.07 5.05
C ARG A 31 -1.99 27.00 5.65
N PHE A 32 -1.38 26.17 4.81
CA PHE A 32 -0.30 25.29 5.25
C PHE A 32 0.82 26.15 5.88
N PRO A 33 1.23 25.88 7.13
CA PRO A 33 2.32 26.62 7.75
C PRO A 33 3.64 26.37 7.02
N ARG A 34 4.37 27.45 6.69
CA ARG A 34 5.73 27.37 6.16
C ARG A 34 6.69 27.11 7.33
N TRP A 35 7.39 25.98 7.31
CA TRP A 35 8.38 25.63 8.32
C TRP A 35 9.79 25.86 7.78
N ALA A 36 10.56 26.69 8.48
CA ALA A 36 11.92 27.05 8.05
C ALA A 36 12.91 25.90 8.28
N GLY A 37 13.77 25.66 7.29
CA GLY A 37 14.68 24.52 7.28
C GLY A 37 15.81 24.58 8.32
N ARG A 38 16.23 23.40 8.78
CA ARG A 38 17.49 23.14 9.49
C ARG A 38 18.16 21.91 8.86
N PRO A 39 19.50 21.79 8.88
CA PRO A 39 20.19 20.65 8.28
C PRO A 39 19.87 19.35 9.03
N ARG A 40 19.61 18.27 8.29
CA ARG A 40 19.21 16.96 8.82
C ARG A 40 20.23 15.88 8.45
N SER A 41 20.70 15.14 9.46
CA SER A 41 21.60 14.01 9.32
C SER A 41 20.85 12.67 9.29
N GLU A 42 20.97 11.94 8.18
CA GLU A 42 20.96 10.47 7.98
C GLU A 42 20.09 9.51 8.85
N ARG A 43 19.44 8.52 8.19
CA ARG A 43 18.79 7.24 8.67
C ARG A 43 17.32 7.33 9.16
N ASN A 44 16.46 6.31 9.02
CA ASN A 44 16.50 5.12 8.12
C ASN A 44 15.11 4.68 7.54
N GLU A 45 14.49 3.55 7.94
CA GLU A 45 13.57 2.70 7.11
C GLU A 45 12.26 2.27 7.84
N PRO A 46 11.10 1.93 7.18
CA PRO A 46 10.72 1.81 5.75
C PRO A 46 9.83 2.98 5.20
N ASP A 47 9.38 2.97 3.91
CA ASP A 47 9.34 4.16 2.98
C ASP A 47 10.75 4.76 2.90
N GLY A 48 11.25 5.13 4.07
CA GLY A 48 12.62 5.03 4.49
C GLY A 48 13.51 3.89 3.90
N ARG A 49 13.03 2.75 3.35
CA ARG A 49 13.92 1.77 2.66
C ARG A 49 14.51 2.38 1.39
N LEU A 50 13.68 3.15 0.68
CA LEU A 50 14.07 4.04 -0.42
C LEU A 50 14.47 5.44 0.09
N LYS A 51 14.35 5.68 1.40
CA LYS A 51 14.58 6.95 2.08
C LYS A 51 13.71 8.08 1.54
N SER A 52 12.43 7.83 1.29
CA SER A 52 11.50 8.86 0.79
C SER A 52 10.70 9.56 1.91
N GLY A 53 10.44 8.94 3.05
CA GLY A 53 9.95 9.62 4.25
C GLY A 53 9.02 8.85 5.20
N ILE A 54 8.12 9.61 5.83
CA ILE A 54 6.92 9.19 6.55
C ILE A 54 5.75 9.97 5.91
N PRO A 55 4.68 9.30 5.42
CA PRO A 55 3.55 9.99 4.83
C PRO A 55 2.79 10.86 5.87
N PRO A 56 2.16 11.99 5.47
CA PRO A 56 1.48 12.91 6.38
C PRO A 56 0.09 12.38 6.79
N ILE A 57 0.05 11.18 7.39
CA ILE A 57 -1.15 10.38 7.66
C ILE A 57 -2.23 11.19 8.40
N HIS A 58 -1.88 11.85 9.51
CA HIS A 58 -2.85 12.63 10.29
C HIS A 58 -3.41 13.83 9.52
N ALA A 59 -2.61 14.52 8.72
CA ALA A 59 -3.08 15.66 7.93
C ALA A 59 -4.06 15.22 6.82
N ILE A 60 -3.87 14.03 6.25
CA ILE A 60 -4.81 13.40 5.30
C ILE A 60 -6.12 13.06 6.01
N GLN A 61 -6.06 12.49 7.22
CA GLN A 61 -7.23 12.17 8.05
C GLN A 61 -8.01 13.44 8.46
N GLU A 62 -7.32 14.48 8.94
CA GLU A 62 -7.90 15.76 9.36
C GLU A 62 -8.53 16.53 8.19
N ALA A 63 -7.99 16.39 6.98
CA ALA A 63 -8.60 16.90 5.76
C ALA A 63 -9.83 16.10 5.29
N GLY A 64 -10.19 15.00 5.96
CA GLY A 64 -11.29 14.12 5.58
C GLY A 64 -11.03 13.32 4.29
N VAL A 65 -9.77 13.16 3.90
CA VAL A 65 -9.40 12.47 2.65
C VAL A 65 -9.31 10.96 2.92
N SER A 66 -10.05 10.19 2.13
CA SER A 66 -9.97 8.72 2.12
C SER A 66 -8.69 8.26 1.42
N PHE A 67 -8.07 7.19 1.94
CA PHE A 67 -6.85 6.61 1.39
C PHE A 67 -6.84 5.08 1.52
N GLY A 68 -6.19 4.41 0.57
CA GLY A 68 -5.95 2.98 0.59
C GLY A 68 -4.55 2.61 1.09
N LEU A 69 -4.30 1.32 1.30
CA LEU A 69 -2.96 0.76 1.54
C LEU A 69 -2.49 -0.06 0.32
N GLY A 70 -1.17 -0.09 0.13
CA GLY A 70 -0.50 -0.92 -0.87
C GLY A 70 0.84 -1.42 -0.33
N GLY A 71 1.29 -2.59 -0.82
CA GLY A 71 2.58 -3.17 -0.44
C GLY A 71 3.78 -2.65 -1.25
N ASP A 72 3.55 -1.78 -2.24
CA ASP A 72 4.54 -1.45 -3.30
C ASP A 72 5.11 -2.73 -3.95
N ASN A 73 6.25 -2.64 -4.64
CA ASN A 73 6.86 -3.75 -5.33
C ASN A 73 7.70 -4.64 -4.39
N SER A 74 7.89 -5.91 -4.79
CA SER A 74 8.61 -6.90 -3.98
C SER A 74 10.11 -6.64 -3.82
N PHE A 75 10.69 -5.60 -4.44
CA PHE A 75 12.10 -5.21 -4.27
C PHE A 75 12.30 -4.13 -3.19
N CYS A 76 11.31 -3.26 -2.98
CA CYS A 76 11.35 -2.25 -1.92
C CYS A 76 10.63 -2.67 -0.62
N SER A 77 9.70 -3.63 -0.67
CA SER A 77 8.97 -4.12 0.51
C SER A 77 9.27 -5.58 0.90
N ASP A 78 9.98 -6.35 0.05
CA ASP A 78 10.30 -7.80 0.20
C ASP A 78 9.14 -8.78 0.41
N ALA A 79 7.95 -8.33 0.81
CA ALA A 79 6.78 -9.14 1.11
C ALA A 79 5.48 -8.44 0.69
N GLN A 80 4.64 -9.14 -0.07
CA GLN A 80 3.30 -8.68 -0.46
C GLN A 80 2.29 -9.01 0.65
N ASN A 81 2.41 -8.34 1.80
CA ASN A 81 1.67 -8.69 3.02
C ASN A 81 0.89 -7.49 3.59
N MET A 82 -0.44 -7.50 3.42
CA MET A 82 -1.30 -6.40 3.86
C MET A 82 -1.39 -6.27 5.39
N PHE A 83 -1.19 -7.35 6.17
CA PHE A 83 -1.15 -7.26 7.63
C PHE A 83 0.08 -6.47 8.10
N GLN A 84 1.24 -6.68 7.46
CA GLN A 84 2.44 -5.89 7.72
C GLN A 84 2.26 -4.43 7.29
N ALA A 85 1.61 -4.16 6.14
CA ALA A 85 1.30 -2.81 5.69
C ALA A 85 0.36 -2.06 6.66
N MET A 86 -0.68 -2.73 7.18
CA MET A 86 -1.55 -2.16 8.23
C MET A 86 -0.77 -1.82 9.50
N LYS A 87 0.06 -2.76 10.00
CA LYS A 87 0.91 -2.52 11.18
C LYS A 87 1.88 -1.36 10.97
N LEU A 88 2.49 -1.28 9.79
CA LEU A 88 3.41 -0.20 9.43
C LEU A 88 2.70 1.16 9.44
N LEU A 89 1.50 1.26 8.86
CA LEU A 89 0.69 2.50 8.91
C LEU A 89 0.47 2.94 10.36
N THR A 90 0.05 2.02 11.26
CA THR A 90 -0.19 2.40 12.66
C THR A 90 1.09 2.88 13.36
N SER A 91 2.23 2.23 13.08
CA SER A 91 3.54 2.61 13.63
C SER A 91 4.00 3.97 13.13
N MET A 92 3.90 4.22 11.82
CA MET A 92 4.21 5.50 11.17
C MET A 92 3.32 6.63 11.69
N ALA A 93 2.02 6.38 11.81
CA ALA A 93 1.08 7.35 12.38
C ALA A 93 1.44 7.68 13.84
N ALA A 94 1.78 6.69 14.66
CA ALA A 94 2.20 6.90 16.05
C ALA A 94 3.46 7.76 16.16
N ILE A 95 4.54 7.43 15.43
CA ILE A 95 5.81 8.20 15.50
C ILE A 95 5.75 9.57 14.81
N SER A 96 4.67 9.87 14.07
CA SER A 96 4.50 11.17 13.39
C SER A 96 3.89 12.26 14.28
N ARG A 97 3.69 12.00 15.57
CA ARG A 97 3.27 12.96 16.60
C ARG A 97 4.09 12.78 17.88
N VAL A 98 4.24 13.85 18.66
CA VAL A 98 4.85 13.79 20.00
C VAL A 98 3.83 13.26 21.01
N ASP A 99 2.61 13.81 20.98
CA ASP A 99 1.56 13.46 21.93
C ASP A 99 0.89 12.11 21.61
N PRO A 100 0.55 11.29 22.61
CA PRO A 100 -0.21 10.06 22.42
C PRO A 100 -1.55 10.31 21.72
N GLY A 101 -1.74 9.68 20.56
CA GLY A 101 -2.99 9.71 19.81
C GLY A 101 -3.86 8.47 20.05
N PRO A 102 -5.10 8.44 19.50
CA PRO A 102 -5.90 7.23 19.44
C PRO A 102 -5.21 6.17 18.57
N ASP A 103 -5.35 4.91 18.95
CA ASP A 103 -4.92 3.75 18.16
C ASP A 103 -5.50 3.79 16.74
N GLN A 104 -4.69 3.34 15.79
CA GLN A 104 -4.94 3.49 14.36
C GLN A 104 -5.43 2.20 13.70
N ALA A 105 -5.68 1.13 14.47
CA ALA A 105 -6.08 -0.18 13.93
C ALA A 105 -7.36 -0.10 13.07
N ASP A 106 -8.41 0.58 13.54
CA ASP A 106 -9.64 0.79 12.75
C ASP A 106 -9.40 1.53 11.43
N GLN A 107 -8.49 2.51 11.43
CA GLN A 107 -8.17 3.27 10.22
C GLN A 107 -7.28 2.47 9.26
N ALA A 108 -6.34 1.68 9.78
CA ALA A 108 -5.53 0.76 8.98
C ALA A 108 -6.40 -0.31 8.32
N TRP A 109 -7.34 -0.90 9.07
CA TRP A 109 -8.31 -1.87 8.54
C TRP A 109 -9.23 -1.24 7.48
N ARG A 110 -9.72 -0.03 7.71
CA ARG A 110 -10.50 0.72 6.70
C ARG A 110 -9.68 0.99 5.45
N ALA A 111 -8.43 1.42 5.57
CA ALA A 111 -7.55 1.70 4.44
C ALA A 111 -7.18 0.42 3.64
N ALA A 112 -7.02 -0.72 4.31
CA ALA A 112 -6.81 -2.02 3.67
C ALA A 112 -8.06 -2.59 2.96
N THR A 113 -9.25 -2.04 3.23
CA THR A 113 -10.53 -2.55 2.68
C THR A 113 -11.28 -1.46 1.90
N ARG A 114 -12.14 -0.70 2.59
CA ARG A 114 -12.99 0.36 2.00
C ARG A 114 -12.17 1.47 1.34
N GLY A 115 -11.07 1.88 1.95
CA GLY A 115 -10.16 2.90 1.40
C GLY A 115 -9.45 2.43 0.15
N GLY A 116 -9.11 1.14 0.06
CA GLY A 116 -8.62 0.51 -1.17
C GLY A 116 -9.67 0.49 -2.28
N ALA A 117 -10.90 0.05 -1.96
CA ALA A 117 -12.01 0.09 -2.92
C ALA A 117 -12.30 1.52 -3.41
N HIS A 118 -12.27 2.50 -2.51
CA HIS A 118 -12.43 3.92 -2.84
C HIS A 118 -11.33 4.44 -3.77
N ALA A 119 -10.06 4.13 -3.48
CA ALA A 119 -8.93 4.51 -4.32
C ALA A 119 -8.98 3.93 -5.73
N LEU A 120 -9.68 2.80 -5.92
CA LEU A 120 -9.94 2.17 -7.21
C LEU A 120 -11.24 2.64 -7.90
N GLY A 121 -12.07 3.45 -7.22
CA GLY A 121 -13.39 3.86 -7.72
C GLY A 121 -14.42 2.72 -7.72
N SER A 122 -14.32 1.78 -6.79
CA SER A 122 -15.16 0.59 -6.64
C SER A 122 -15.92 0.56 -5.30
N ASP A 123 -16.28 1.73 -4.75
CA ASP A 123 -17.04 1.85 -3.50
C ASP A 123 -18.43 1.16 -3.55
N ASP A 124 -18.99 1.04 -4.75
CA ASP A 124 -20.35 0.54 -4.99
C ASP A 124 -20.45 -1.00 -4.98
N ASP A 125 -19.32 -1.72 -5.13
CA ASP A 125 -19.31 -3.19 -5.20
C ASP A 125 -18.15 -3.89 -4.47
N LEU A 126 -17.16 -3.16 -3.91
CA LEU A 126 -16.00 -3.74 -3.20
C LEU A 126 -15.75 -3.16 -1.79
N GLY A 127 -14.90 -3.85 -1.03
CA GLY A 127 -14.42 -3.41 0.28
C GLY A 127 -15.42 -3.48 1.44
N GLN A 128 -16.63 -4.02 1.21
CA GLN A 128 -17.67 -4.17 2.23
C GLN A 128 -18.43 -5.49 2.07
N ILE A 129 -18.73 -6.16 3.19
CA ILE A 129 -19.67 -7.28 3.21
C ILE A 129 -21.09 -6.71 3.25
N LYS A 130 -21.74 -6.62 2.08
CA LYS A 130 -23.08 -6.05 1.90
C LYS A 130 -23.79 -6.73 0.73
N VAL A 131 -25.12 -6.84 0.79
CA VAL A 131 -25.92 -7.34 -0.33
C VAL A 131 -25.68 -6.49 -1.58
N GLY A 132 -25.38 -7.15 -2.71
CA GLY A 132 -25.04 -6.52 -3.99
C GLY A 132 -23.54 -6.28 -4.22
N PHE A 133 -22.68 -6.47 -3.21
CA PHE A 133 -21.23 -6.39 -3.34
C PHE A 133 -20.65 -7.74 -3.80
N ARG A 134 -19.44 -7.74 -4.36
CA ARG A 134 -18.77 -8.97 -4.82
C ARG A 134 -18.43 -9.89 -3.65
N GLY A 135 -18.37 -11.19 -3.93
CA GLY A 135 -17.99 -12.22 -2.95
C GLY A 135 -16.49 -12.26 -2.65
N ASP A 136 -15.91 -11.11 -2.32
CA ASP A 136 -14.50 -10.94 -1.99
C ASP A 136 -14.33 -11.05 -0.47
N LEU A 137 -13.91 -12.23 0.00
CA LEU A 137 -13.93 -12.61 1.42
C LEU A 137 -12.62 -13.30 1.82
N VAL A 138 -12.18 -13.06 3.05
CA VAL A 138 -11.05 -13.74 3.69
C VAL A 138 -11.52 -14.29 5.04
N THR A 139 -11.29 -15.57 5.30
CA THR A 139 -11.60 -16.21 6.59
C THR A 139 -10.33 -16.39 7.41
N LEU A 140 -10.47 -16.28 8.74
CA LEU A 140 -9.38 -16.31 9.70
C LEU A 140 -9.67 -17.33 10.80
N ASP A 141 -8.67 -18.13 11.12
CA ASP A 141 -8.68 -19.10 12.20
C ASP A 141 -8.47 -18.42 13.55
N LEU A 142 -9.56 -18.23 14.29
CA LEU A 142 -9.55 -17.59 15.60
C LEU A 142 -8.96 -18.49 16.72
N SER A 143 -8.62 -19.76 16.42
CA SER A 143 -7.84 -20.60 17.34
C SER A 143 -6.34 -20.35 17.25
N ASN A 144 -5.88 -19.60 16.24
CA ASN A 144 -4.50 -19.20 16.11
C ASN A 144 -4.05 -18.34 17.31
N PRO A 145 -2.85 -18.54 17.88
CA PRO A 145 -2.34 -17.75 19.01
C PRO A 145 -2.41 -16.23 18.84
N THR A 146 -2.39 -15.70 17.61
CA THR A 146 -2.66 -14.27 17.30
C THR A 146 -3.95 -13.75 17.94
N PHE A 147 -4.99 -14.60 17.97
CA PHE A 147 -6.36 -14.27 18.35
C PHE A 147 -6.78 -14.82 19.71
N VAL A 148 -5.87 -15.44 20.48
CA VAL A 148 -6.18 -16.08 21.77
C VAL A 148 -5.46 -15.36 22.92
N PRO A 149 -6.18 -14.76 23.90
CA PRO A 149 -7.63 -14.55 23.94
C PRO A 149 -8.10 -13.49 22.93
N LEU A 150 -9.36 -13.59 22.50
CA LEU A 150 -9.96 -12.68 21.52
C LEU A 150 -10.52 -11.43 22.22
N ASN A 151 -9.63 -10.48 22.49
CA ASN A 151 -9.96 -9.25 23.21
C ASN A 151 -10.43 -8.13 22.26
N SER A 152 -9.84 -8.04 21.05
CA SER A 152 -10.17 -7.02 20.06
C SER A 152 -9.78 -7.52 18.66
N PRO A 153 -10.75 -8.03 17.88
CA PRO A 153 -10.48 -8.64 16.58
C PRO A 153 -9.70 -7.73 15.63
N VAL A 154 -10.09 -6.45 15.50
CA VAL A 154 -9.43 -5.48 14.61
C VAL A 154 -8.01 -5.14 15.07
N ARG A 155 -7.78 -4.97 16.38
CA ARG A 155 -6.43 -4.72 16.90
C ARG A 155 -5.51 -5.92 16.71
N GLN A 156 -5.99 -7.14 16.95
CA GLN A 156 -5.21 -8.36 16.75
C GLN A 156 -4.93 -8.58 15.24
N LEU A 157 -5.91 -8.32 14.39
CA LEU A 157 -5.76 -8.34 12.93
C LEU A 157 -4.68 -7.37 12.41
N VAL A 158 -4.57 -6.18 12.99
CA VAL A 158 -3.61 -5.16 12.55
C VAL A 158 -2.25 -5.29 13.23
N HIS A 159 -2.20 -5.56 14.52
CA HIS A 159 -0.97 -5.49 15.31
C HIS A 159 -0.25 -6.84 15.46
N THR A 160 -0.95 -7.97 15.38
CA THR A 160 -0.37 -9.31 15.64
C THR A 160 -0.46 -10.29 14.46
N GLU A 161 -1.44 -10.18 13.56
CA GLU A 161 -1.56 -11.10 12.43
C GLU A 161 -0.44 -10.93 11.39
N SER A 162 -0.11 -12.02 10.70
CA SER A 162 0.99 -12.11 9.72
C SER A 162 0.60 -12.79 8.41
N GLY A 163 -0.65 -13.22 8.26
CA GLY A 163 -1.17 -14.06 7.17
C GLY A 163 -1.28 -15.55 7.53
N ARG A 164 -0.87 -15.97 8.73
CA ARG A 164 -0.88 -17.38 9.18
C ARG A 164 -2.26 -17.86 9.62
N ALA A 165 -3.10 -16.97 10.13
CA ALA A 165 -4.48 -17.33 10.49
C ALA A 165 -5.40 -17.44 9.27
N VAL A 166 -5.05 -16.87 8.11
CA VAL A 166 -5.88 -16.97 6.90
C VAL A 166 -6.11 -18.44 6.54
N THR A 167 -7.36 -18.86 6.36
CA THR A 167 -7.71 -20.24 5.97
C THR A 167 -8.23 -20.33 4.54
N ASP A 168 -9.14 -19.42 4.15
CA ASP A 168 -9.78 -19.44 2.86
C ASP A 168 -9.87 -18.01 2.31
N VAL A 169 -9.78 -17.90 0.99
CA VAL A 169 -9.90 -16.63 0.27
C VAL A 169 -10.82 -16.85 -0.91
N PHE A 170 -11.77 -15.94 -1.05
CA PHE A 170 -12.76 -15.89 -2.10
C PHE A 170 -12.58 -14.59 -2.88
N VAL A 171 -12.62 -14.66 -4.21
CA VAL A 171 -12.59 -13.51 -5.13
C VAL A 171 -13.70 -13.71 -6.14
N ASP A 172 -14.61 -12.74 -6.28
CA ASP A 172 -15.84 -12.87 -7.08
C ASP A 172 -16.63 -14.16 -6.72
N SER A 173 -16.73 -14.46 -5.43
CA SER A 173 -17.30 -15.70 -4.86
C SER A 173 -16.57 -17.01 -5.22
N ARG A 174 -15.46 -16.95 -5.97
CA ARG A 174 -14.65 -18.12 -6.35
C ARG A 174 -13.57 -18.36 -5.31
N VAL A 175 -13.49 -19.60 -4.83
CA VAL A 175 -12.45 -20.03 -3.90
C VAL A 175 -11.10 -19.97 -4.62
N VAL A 176 -10.17 -19.15 -4.13
CA VAL A 176 -8.77 -19.09 -4.61
C VAL A 176 -7.79 -19.71 -3.61
N ILE A 177 -8.10 -19.66 -2.32
CA ILE A 177 -7.43 -20.43 -1.26
C ILE A 177 -8.49 -21.21 -0.47
N ARG A 178 -8.20 -22.47 -0.15
CA ARG A 178 -9.04 -23.38 0.65
C ARG A 178 -8.17 -24.09 1.68
N ASN A 179 -8.52 -24.05 2.96
CA ASN A 179 -7.76 -24.71 4.03
C ASN A 179 -6.23 -24.44 3.97
N ARG A 180 -5.84 -23.18 3.69
CA ARG A 180 -4.45 -22.70 3.50
C ARG A 180 -3.74 -23.19 2.22
N VAL A 181 -4.43 -23.86 1.32
CA VAL A 181 -3.90 -24.35 0.03
C VAL A 181 -4.42 -23.50 -1.12
N LEU A 182 -3.53 -23.08 -2.02
CA LEU A 182 -3.88 -22.39 -3.27
C LEU A 182 -4.61 -23.36 -4.22
N THR A 183 -5.71 -22.91 -4.78
CA THR A 183 -6.56 -23.72 -5.69
C THR A 183 -6.35 -23.41 -7.17
N THR A 184 -5.64 -22.31 -7.47
CA THR A 184 -5.48 -21.75 -8.82
C THR A 184 -4.11 -22.00 -9.45
N ILE A 185 -3.10 -22.36 -8.64
CA ILE A 185 -1.72 -22.60 -9.07
C ILE A 185 -1.10 -23.76 -8.27
N ASP A 186 -0.24 -24.55 -8.92
CA ASP A 186 0.64 -25.49 -8.21
C ASP A 186 1.76 -24.67 -7.54
N GLN A 187 1.64 -24.49 -6.23
CA GLN A 187 2.60 -23.74 -5.43
C GLN A 187 3.99 -24.38 -5.42
N ARG A 188 4.09 -25.71 -5.50
CA ARG A 188 5.37 -26.42 -5.50
C ARG A 188 6.08 -26.24 -6.83
N ALA A 189 5.39 -26.47 -7.94
CA ALA A 189 5.95 -26.26 -9.28
C ALA A 189 6.37 -24.79 -9.49
N LEU A 190 5.62 -23.82 -8.94
CA LEU A 190 6.00 -22.41 -8.97
C LEU A 190 7.30 -22.14 -8.19
N VAL A 191 7.45 -22.69 -6.98
CA VAL A 191 8.66 -22.51 -6.16
C VAL A 191 9.87 -23.17 -6.81
N GLU A 192 9.71 -24.40 -7.35
CA GLU A 192 10.74 -25.11 -8.11
C GLU A 192 11.21 -24.27 -9.32
N HIS A 193 10.27 -23.74 -10.11
CA HIS A 193 10.59 -22.90 -11.27
C HIS A 193 11.25 -21.55 -10.90
N VAL A 194 10.83 -20.91 -9.80
CA VAL A 194 11.48 -19.68 -9.31
C VAL A 194 12.91 -19.95 -8.86
N ALA A 195 13.19 -21.11 -8.24
CA ALA A 195 14.55 -21.50 -7.85
C ALA A 195 15.46 -21.71 -9.08
N GLU A 196 14.98 -22.39 -10.13
CA GLU A 196 15.72 -22.54 -11.40
C GLU A 196 16.03 -21.19 -12.08
N LEU A 197 15.09 -20.25 -12.03
CA LEU A 197 15.30 -18.90 -12.56
C LEU A 197 16.30 -18.10 -11.71
N ALA A 198 16.27 -18.25 -10.39
CA ALA A 198 17.17 -17.54 -9.48
C ALA A 198 18.65 -17.86 -9.74
N GLU A 199 18.99 -19.10 -10.12
CA GLU A 199 20.35 -19.47 -10.51
C GLU A 199 20.83 -18.68 -11.74
N LYS A 200 19.97 -18.54 -12.76
CA LYS A 200 20.27 -17.77 -13.98
C LYS A 200 20.43 -16.28 -13.66
N TYR A 201 19.49 -15.71 -12.91
CA TYR A 201 19.55 -14.32 -12.48
C TYR A 201 20.79 -14.00 -11.63
N ARG A 202 21.28 -14.95 -10.81
CA ARG A 202 22.48 -14.75 -10.00
C ARG A 202 23.76 -14.69 -10.86
N ALA A 203 23.83 -15.48 -11.94
CA ALA A 203 24.92 -15.39 -12.91
C ALA A 203 24.91 -14.05 -13.68
N ASP A 204 23.73 -13.59 -14.08
CA ASP A 204 23.57 -12.30 -14.77
C ASP A 204 23.80 -11.09 -13.85
N PHE A 205 23.51 -11.22 -12.55
CA PHE A 205 23.54 -10.11 -11.58
C PHE A 205 24.88 -9.39 -11.55
N GLU A 206 26.01 -10.11 -11.43
CA GLU A 206 27.34 -9.49 -11.41
C GLU A 206 27.69 -8.83 -12.76
N THR A 207 27.19 -9.37 -13.88
CA THR A 207 27.33 -8.74 -15.21
C THR A 207 26.55 -7.44 -15.30
N VAL A 208 25.30 -7.41 -14.81
CA VAL A 208 24.46 -6.21 -14.79
C VAL A 208 25.07 -5.15 -13.86
N LYS A 209 25.46 -5.54 -12.64
CA LYS A 209 26.11 -4.70 -11.64
C LYS A 209 27.38 -4.06 -12.17
N ALA A 210 28.29 -4.85 -12.76
CA ALA A 210 29.52 -4.31 -13.36
C ALA A 210 29.23 -3.31 -14.49
N ARG A 211 28.21 -3.57 -15.32
CA ARG A 211 27.78 -2.64 -16.38
C ARG A 211 27.17 -1.36 -15.82
N THR A 212 26.45 -1.39 -14.71
CA THR A 212 25.76 -0.22 -14.13
C THR A 212 26.59 0.53 -13.09
N GLU A 213 27.69 -0.03 -12.60
CA GLU A 213 28.51 0.54 -11.52
C GLU A 213 28.97 1.99 -11.80
N HIS A 214 29.34 2.28 -13.05
CA HIS A 214 29.74 3.62 -13.51
C HIS A 214 28.62 4.68 -13.41
N LEU A 215 27.35 4.26 -13.28
CA LEU A 215 26.20 5.15 -13.08
C LEU A 215 26.04 5.57 -11.62
N ARG A 216 26.65 4.85 -10.65
CA ARG A 216 26.49 5.09 -9.21
C ARG A 216 26.72 6.56 -8.80
N PRO A 217 27.77 7.28 -9.26
CA PRO A 217 27.97 8.68 -8.88
C PRO A 217 26.80 9.59 -9.30
N TYR A 218 26.29 9.42 -10.51
CA TYR A 218 25.16 10.20 -11.03
C TYR A 218 23.85 9.87 -10.31
N LEU A 219 23.62 8.60 -9.96
CA LEU A 219 22.46 8.18 -9.17
C LEU A 219 22.50 8.73 -7.74
N LEU A 220 23.68 8.72 -7.09
CA LEU A 220 23.87 9.35 -5.78
C LEU A 220 23.69 10.86 -5.83
N GLU A 221 24.21 11.52 -6.87
CA GLU A 221 24.00 12.95 -7.07
C GLU A 221 22.50 13.28 -7.26
N ALA A 222 21.80 12.52 -8.10
CA ALA A 222 20.36 12.67 -8.30
C ALA A 222 19.56 12.43 -7.00
N HIS A 223 19.95 11.44 -6.20
CA HIS A 223 19.37 11.19 -4.88
C HIS A 223 19.59 12.38 -3.92
N HIS A 224 20.81 12.91 -3.82
CA HIS A 224 21.12 14.08 -2.99
C HIS A 224 20.37 15.34 -3.46
N ARG A 225 20.31 15.60 -4.78
CA ARG A 225 19.53 16.70 -5.35
C ARG A 225 18.04 16.56 -5.00
N THR A 226 17.48 15.35 -5.11
CA THR A 226 16.08 15.06 -4.74
C THR A 226 15.84 15.30 -3.25
N TRP A 227 16.78 14.91 -2.39
CA TRP A 227 16.70 15.10 -0.95
C TRP A 227 16.80 16.57 -0.52
N ASN A 228 17.67 17.35 -1.18
CA ASN A 228 17.90 18.77 -0.89
C ASN A 228 16.88 19.71 -1.54
N THR A 229 16.07 19.22 -2.49
CA THR A 229 14.99 20.00 -3.10
C THR A 229 13.84 20.16 -2.12
N ASP A 230 13.56 21.40 -1.70
CA ASP A 230 12.36 21.73 -0.94
C ASP A 230 11.11 21.54 -1.81
N VAL A 231 10.26 20.59 -1.40
CA VAL A 231 8.98 20.27 -2.04
C VAL A 231 7.78 20.72 -1.19
N GLY A 232 8.00 21.57 -0.18
CA GLY A 232 6.96 22.07 0.72
C GLY A 232 6.42 21.03 1.71
N LEU A 233 7.11 19.89 1.87
CA LEU A 233 6.70 18.77 2.71
C LEU A 233 7.87 18.25 3.55
N ASN A 234 7.65 18.09 4.85
CA ASN A 234 8.59 17.43 5.75
C ASN A 234 8.56 15.92 5.52
N ARG A 235 9.54 15.38 4.79
CA ARG A 235 9.68 13.92 4.56
C ARG A 235 9.93 13.13 5.84
N LEU A 236 10.56 13.73 6.86
CA LEU A 236 10.77 13.07 8.16
C LEU A 236 9.99 13.79 9.25
N PHE A 237 9.62 13.06 10.30
CA PHE A 237 9.11 13.66 11.52
C PHE A 237 10.17 14.56 12.16
N THR A 238 9.76 15.77 12.58
CA THR A 238 10.68 16.82 13.06
C THR A 238 10.47 17.18 14.54
N GLY A 239 9.45 16.63 15.21
CA GLY A 239 9.12 16.98 16.60
C GLY A 239 8.73 18.45 16.81
N ALA A 240 8.16 19.09 15.79
CA ALA A 240 7.69 20.48 15.79
C ALA A 240 6.16 20.54 15.73
#